data_AF-A0A246K497-F1
#
_entry.id   AF-A0A246K497-F1
#
_cell.length_a   1.000
_cell.length_b   1.000
_cell.length_c   1.000
_cell.angle_alpha   90.00
_cell.angle_beta   90.00
_cell.angle_gamma   90.00
#
_symmetry.space_group_name_H-M   'P 1'
#
loop_
_entity.id
_entity.type
_entity.pdbx_description
1 polymer ?
#
loop_
_entity_poly.entity_id
_entity_poly.type
_entity_poly.pdbx_seq_one_letter_code
_entity_poly.pdbx_strand_id
1 'polypeptide(L)'
;MTMRMYIPAAAVSALVLAGCASVPARTGTSYECSSGTRLTVNYLGNGALVRVNGGRTMTLASTPSNSGQIYENKKGVRLHRQGNQVTWNTALRSAPETCRVVATPL
;
A
#
# COMPACT_ATOMS: atom_id res chain seq x y z
N MET A 1 -43.43 -16.50 -54.73
CA MET A 1 -41.99 -16.82 -54.75
C MET A 1 -41.44 -16.45 -53.39
N THR A 2 -41.32 -17.44 -52.49
CA THR A 2 -41.11 -17.22 -51.05
C THR A 2 -39.64 -17.50 -50.73
N MET A 3 -38.85 -16.46 -50.51
CA MET A 3 -37.43 -16.61 -50.18
C MET A 3 -37.23 -16.58 -48.66
N ARG A 4 -36.86 -17.74 -48.12
CA ARG A 4 -36.67 -18.01 -46.70
C ARG A 4 -35.24 -17.60 -46.32
N MET A 5 -35.08 -16.40 -45.78
CA MET A 5 -33.78 -15.90 -45.28
C MET A 5 -33.44 -16.63 -43.96
N TYR A 6 -32.37 -17.41 -43.99
CA TYR A 6 -31.80 -18.11 -42.84
C TYR A 6 -30.80 -17.16 -42.17
N ILE A 7 -31.13 -16.64 -40.98
CA ILE A 7 -30.19 -15.83 -40.18
C ILE A 7 -29.61 -16.77 -39.12
N PRO A 8 -28.33 -17.17 -39.20
CA PRO A 8 -27.71 -17.98 -38.16
C PRO A 8 -27.56 -17.13 -36.89
N ALA A 9 -27.97 -17.72 -35.76
CA ALA A 9 -27.84 -17.16 -34.43
C ALA A 9 -26.36 -16.99 -34.06
N ALA A 10 -25.81 -15.80 -34.31
CA ALA A 10 -24.52 -15.38 -33.75
C ALA A 10 -24.79 -14.57 -32.48
N ALA A 11 -24.89 -15.28 -31.35
CA ALA A 11 -24.89 -14.67 -30.03
C ALA A 11 -23.50 -14.09 -29.74
N VAL A 12 -23.36 -12.76 -29.86
CA VAL A 12 -22.14 -12.05 -29.44
C VAL A 12 -22.30 -11.67 -27.98
N SER A 13 -21.92 -12.58 -27.09
CA SER A 13 -21.80 -12.31 -25.66
C SER A 13 -20.57 -11.44 -25.41
N ALA A 14 -20.74 -10.12 -25.40
CA ALA A 14 -19.71 -9.21 -24.93
C ALA A 14 -19.60 -9.30 -23.41
N LEU A 15 -18.75 -10.21 -22.92
CA LEU A 15 -18.33 -10.24 -21.51
C LEU A 15 -17.47 -9.01 -21.22
N VAL A 16 -18.12 -7.96 -20.69
CA VAL A 16 -17.42 -6.83 -20.08
C VAL A 16 -16.80 -7.32 -18.78
N LEU A 17 -15.53 -7.69 -18.82
CA LEU A 17 -14.74 -7.92 -17.60
C LEU A 17 -14.60 -6.57 -16.89
N ALA A 18 -15.43 -6.37 -15.87
CA ALA A 18 -15.18 -5.35 -14.85
C ALA A 18 -13.80 -5.62 -14.25
N GLY A 19 -12.82 -4.78 -14.61
CA GLY A 19 -11.48 -4.84 -14.06
C GLY A 19 -11.53 -4.56 -12.57
N CYS A 20 -11.55 -5.60 -11.75
CA CYS A 20 -11.14 -5.52 -10.36
C CYS A 20 -9.67 -5.13 -10.35
N ALA A 21 -9.38 -3.82 -10.31
CA ALA A 21 -8.09 -3.32 -9.87
C ALA A 21 -7.97 -3.57 -8.36
N SER A 22 -7.89 -4.84 -7.96
CA SER A 22 -7.48 -5.24 -6.63
C SER A 22 -6.00 -4.86 -6.50
N VAL A 23 -5.72 -3.70 -5.91
CA VAL A 23 -4.37 -3.31 -5.52
C VAL A 23 -3.78 -4.51 -4.76
N PRO A 24 -2.68 -5.13 -5.27
CA PRO A 24 -2.20 -6.37 -4.68
C PRO A 24 -1.88 -6.13 -3.20
N ALA A 25 -2.47 -6.92 -2.32
CA ALA A 25 -2.39 -6.73 -0.87
C ALA A 25 -0.97 -6.91 -0.28
N ARG A 26 0.05 -7.17 -1.12
CA ARG A 26 1.43 -7.50 -0.71
C ARG A 26 2.52 -6.88 -1.59
N THR A 27 2.36 -5.65 -2.06
CA THR A 27 3.48 -4.94 -2.73
C THR A 27 4.47 -4.30 -1.74
N GLY A 28 4.10 -4.19 -0.46
CA GLY A 28 4.86 -3.43 0.53
C GLY A 28 5.60 -4.30 1.54
N THR A 29 6.72 -3.80 2.05
CA THR A 29 7.46 -4.40 3.16
C THR A 29 6.60 -4.38 4.42
N SER A 30 6.50 -5.54 5.07
CA SER A 30 5.76 -5.71 6.32
C SER A 30 6.69 -5.58 7.52
N TYR A 31 6.24 -4.83 8.52
CA TYR A 31 6.95 -4.62 9.78
C TYR A 31 6.08 -4.98 10.97
N GLU A 32 6.71 -5.48 12.03
CA GLU A 32 6.10 -5.63 13.36
C GLU A 32 6.79 -4.72 14.36
N CYS A 33 5.99 -3.90 15.02
CA CYS A 33 6.46 -2.94 16.01
C CYS A 33 6.38 -3.52 17.42
N SER A 34 7.16 -2.94 18.33
CA SER A 34 7.25 -3.38 19.73
C SER A 34 5.91 -3.39 20.47
N SER A 35 4.96 -2.51 20.11
CA SER A 35 3.62 -2.50 20.71
C SER A 35 2.59 -3.42 20.02
N GLY A 36 3.03 -4.26 19.08
CA GLY A 36 2.16 -5.15 18.30
C GLY A 36 1.53 -4.51 17.07
N THR A 37 1.79 -3.22 16.81
CA THR A 37 1.41 -2.56 15.56
C THR A 37 2.06 -3.26 14.37
N ARG A 38 1.28 -3.57 13.34
CA ARG A 38 1.77 -4.11 12.07
C ARG A 38 1.68 -3.06 10.99
N LEU A 39 2.79 -2.81 10.30
CA LEU A 39 2.85 -1.87 9.18
C LEU A 39 3.00 -2.64 7.88
N THR A 40 2.37 -2.14 6.83
CA THR A 40 2.70 -2.46 5.44
C THR A 40 3.13 -1.17 4.76
N VAL A 41 4.38 -1.11 4.30
CA VAL A 41 4.99 0.10 3.75
C VAL A 41 5.36 -0.14 2.29
N ASN A 42 4.83 0.68 1.40
CA ASN A 42 5.30 0.77 0.02
C ASN A 42 6.17 2.02 -0.11
N TYR A 43 7.46 1.83 -0.34
CA TYR A 43 8.38 2.94 -0.60
C TYR A 43 8.23 3.39 -2.04
N LEU A 44 8.02 4.69 -2.22
CA LEU A 44 7.93 5.38 -3.51
C LEU A 44 9.13 6.31 -3.67
N GLY A 45 9.37 6.80 -4.90
CA GLY A 45 10.50 7.70 -5.17
C GLY A 45 10.51 8.98 -4.33
N ASN A 46 9.32 9.53 -3.99
CA ASN A 46 9.16 10.78 -3.25
C ASN A 46 8.41 10.63 -1.92
N GLY A 47 8.16 9.41 -1.46
CA GLY A 47 7.31 9.19 -0.30
C GLY A 47 7.15 7.73 0.10
N ALA A 48 6.21 7.48 1.01
CA ALA A 48 5.83 6.14 1.41
C ALA A 48 4.31 6.06 1.59
N LEU A 49 3.73 4.94 1.17
CA LEU A 49 2.36 4.57 1.50
C LEU A 49 2.39 3.60 2.67
N VAL A 50 1.84 4.01 3.80
CA VAL A 50 1.84 3.21 5.04
C VAL A 50 0.42 2.80 5.38
N ARG A 51 0.23 1.50 5.57
CA ARG A 51 -1.02 0.92 6.08
C ARG A 51 -0.75 0.31 7.44
N VAL A 52 -1.55 0.71 8.43
CA VAL A 52 -1.40 0.31 9.83
C VAL A 52 -2.48 -0.71 10.16
N ASN A 53 -2.11 -1.89 10.67
CA ASN A 53 -3.03 -2.95 11.11
C ASN A 53 -4.11 -3.31 10.08
N GLY A 54 -3.79 -3.25 8.78
CA GLY A 54 -4.78 -3.50 7.74
C GLY A 54 -5.87 -2.42 7.61
N GLY A 55 -5.64 -1.22 8.15
CA GLY A 55 -6.53 -0.07 8.07
C GLY A 55 -6.38 0.76 6.79
N ARG A 56 -6.75 2.04 6.84
CA ARG A 56 -6.60 2.93 5.68
C ARG A 56 -5.13 3.20 5.38
N THR A 57 -4.80 3.28 4.10
CA THR A 57 -3.47 3.69 3.64
C THR A 57 -3.29 5.20 3.86
N MET A 58 -2.14 5.57 4.40
CA MET A 58 -1.70 6.95 4.59
C MET A 58 -0.52 7.24 3.69
N THR A 59 -0.50 8.43 3.11
CA THR A 59 0.63 8.94 2.34
C THR A 59 1.52 9.78 3.24
N LEU A 60 2.82 9.50 3.18
CA LEU A 60 3.88 10.24 3.86
C LEU A 60 4.84 10.74 2.78
N ALA A 61 5.18 12.03 2.83
CA ALA A 61 6.15 12.65 1.93
C ALA A 61 7.56 12.43 2.48
N SER A 62 8.54 12.29 1.59
CA SER A 62 9.94 12.24 2.01
C SER A 62 10.37 13.58 2.61
N THR A 63 10.99 13.55 3.79
CA THR A 63 11.57 14.72 4.46
C THR A 63 13.10 14.61 4.41
N PRO A 64 13.84 15.69 4.10
CA PRO A 64 15.29 15.71 4.19
C PRO A 64 15.79 15.25 5.57
N SER A 65 16.82 14.41 5.58
CA SER A 65 17.42 13.86 6.80
C SER A 65 18.93 13.78 6.67
N ASN A 66 19.63 14.03 7.77
CA ASN A 66 21.07 13.78 7.86
C ASN A 66 21.40 12.30 8.14
N SER A 67 20.40 11.48 8.51
CA SER A 67 20.59 10.05 8.78
C SER A 67 19.32 9.24 8.49
N GLY A 68 19.46 8.20 7.67
CA GLY A 68 18.34 7.39 7.21
C GLY A 68 17.34 8.16 6.34
N GLN A 69 16.18 7.56 6.10
CA GLN A 69 15.10 8.19 5.33
C GLN A 69 13.92 8.48 6.25
N ILE A 70 13.45 9.73 6.25
CA ILE A 70 12.28 10.16 7.01
C ILE A 70 11.13 10.38 6.04
N TYR A 71 9.95 9.86 6.41
CA TYR A 71 8.70 10.12 5.72
C TYR A 71 7.68 10.67 6.72
N GLU A 72 7.01 11.77 6.37
CA GLU A 72 6.08 12.46 7.25
C GLU A 72 4.85 13.01 6.53
N ASN A 73 3.79 13.30 7.29
CA ASN A 73 2.69 14.11 6.79
C ASN A 73 2.29 15.21 7.77
N LYS A 74 1.44 16.12 7.30
CA LYS A 74 0.93 17.27 8.08
C LYS A 74 0.09 16.87 9.32
N LYS A 75 -0.25 15.59 9.48
CA LYS A 75 -0.99 15.07 10.63
C LYS A 75 -0.06 14.56 11.75
N GLY A 76 1.25 14.80 11.65
CA GLY A 76 2.24 14.39 12.65
C GLY A 76 2.51 12.88 12.65
N VAL A 77 2.22 12.20 11.54
CA VAL A 77 2.61 10.80 11.34
C VAL A 77 4.01 10.76 10.75
N ARG A 78 4.90 9.96 11.34
CA ARG A 78 6.32 9.86 10.97
C ARG A 78 6.77 8.41 10.88
N LEU A 79 7.42 8.07 9.77
CA LEU A 79 8.16 6.82 9.57
C LEU A 79 9.63 7.17 9.33
N HIS A 80 10.52 6.73 10.20
CA HIS A 80 11.96 6.88 10.01
C HIS A 80 12.57 5.51 9.72
N ARG A 81 13.19 5.35 8.56
CA ARG A 81 13.85 4.12 8.14
C ARG A 81 15.35 4.22 8.34
N GLN A 82 15.92 3.21 8.99
CA GLN A 82 17.36 3.06 9.19
C GLN A 82 17.76 1.61 8.92
N GLY A 83 18.29 1.36 7.72
CA GLY A 83 18.59 0.00 7.23
C GLY A 83 17.32 -0.86 7.15
N ASN A 84 17.32 -1.99 7.88
CA ASN A 84 16.21 -2.95 7.93
C ASN A 84 15.22 -2.70 9.08
N GLN A 85 15.43 -1.65 9.88
CA GLN A 85 14.54 -1.25 10.96
C GLN A 85 13.83 0.06 10.61
N VAL A 86 12.62 0.21 11.14
CA VAL A 86 11.90 1.47 11.06
C VAL A 86 11.44 1.89 12.45
N THR A 87 11.36 3.19 12.65
CA THR A 87 10.78 3.81 13.83
C THR A 87 9.49 4.50 13.40
N TRP A 88 8.39 4.17 14.06
CA TRP A 88 7.04 4.63 13.73
C TRP A 88 6.50 5.54 14.82
N ASN A 89 5.92 6.68 14.44
CA ASN A 89 5.23 7.55 15.37
C ASN A 89 3.98 8.20 14.76
N THR A 90 3.05 8.56 15.62
CA THR A 90 1.83 9.30 15.27
C THR A 90 1.64 10.44 16.26
N ALA A 91 0.94 11.49 15.89
CA ALA A 91 0.66 12.62 16.78
C ALA A 91 -0.04 12.23 18.10
N LEU A 92 -0.73 11.08 18.14
CA LEU A 92 -1.41 10.59 19.35
C LEU A 92 -0.48 9.86 20.33
N ARG A 93 0.78 9.60 19.96
CA ARG A 93 1.73 8.87 20.80
C ARG A 93 2.80 9.83 21.34
N SER A 94 3.11 9.66 22.62
CA SER A 94 4.18 10.41 23.30
C SER A 94 5.58 9.91 22.95
N ALA A 95 5.70 8.66 22.49
CA ALA A 95 6.97 8.05 22.11
C ALA A 95 6.84 7.22 20.82
N PRO A 96 7.88 7.22 19.98
CA PRO A 96 7.93 6.36 18.81
C PRO A 96 8.10 4.88 19.18
N GLU A 97 7.67 3.98 18.30
CA GLU A 97 7.89 2.54 18.43
C GLU A 97 8.88 2.03 17.38
N THR A 98 9.76 1.12 17.77
CA THR A 98 10.68 0.43 16.86
C THR A 98 9.96 -0.76 16.22
N CYS A 99 10.14 -0.92 14.91
CA CYS A 99 9.58 -2.01 14.13
C CYS A 99 10.65 -2.74 13.33
N ARG A 100 10.60 -4.07 13.40
CA ARG A 100 11.47 -4.97 12.63
C ARG A 100 10.77 -5.41 11.36
N VAL A 101 11.54 -5.62 10.29
CA VAL A 101 11.01 -6.27 9.09
C VAL A 101 10.59 -7.70 9.40
N VAL A 102 9.44 -8.12 8.89
CA VAL A 102 8.94 -9.50 8.99
C VAL A 102 8.70 -10.13 7.62
N ALA A 103 8.48 -9.33 6.58
CA ALA A 103 8.43 -9.80 5.21
C ALA A 103 8.78 -8.68 4.24
N THR A 104 9.58 -8.98 3.24
CA THR A 104 9.82 -8.10 2.09
C THR A 104 9.38 -8.87 0.83
N PRO A 105 8.51 -8.32 -0.02
CA PRO A 105 8.19 -8.93 -1.30
C PRO A 105 9.47 -9.13 -2.13
N LEU A 106 9.60 -10.28 -2.79
CA LEU A 106 10.72 -10.64 -3.67
C LEU A 106 10.71 -9.82 -4.96
#